data_AF-A0A523BFM5-F1
#
_entry.id   AF-A0A523BFM5-F1
#
_cell.length_a   1.000
_cell.length_b   1.000
_cell.length_c   1.000
_cell.angle_alpha   90.00
_cell.angle_beta   90.00
_cell.angle_gamma   90.00
#
_symmetry.space_group_name_H-M   'P 1'
#
loop_
_entity.id
_entity.type
_entity.pdbx_description
1 polymer ?
#
loop_
_entity_poly.entity_id
_entity_poly.type
_entity_poly.pdbx_seq_one_letter_code
_entity_poly.pdbx_strand_id
1 'polypeptide(L)'
;MSGSDKLSRALKIREKISQRRPDFIRQEANRFPRLGEKWRSCTGIRSKMRLKKKGRAAIVESGYRSPVLARGLHPSGKREILVYNIEDLNKINPSTDVIRIASTVGKRKRLEILEKSKTLGVTVVNIRPSEKVLLEKREAPSEEVKEKETKGKAPEEERPQEPEGAEKEAMERKEEGWSAEREEKELEGSE
;
A
#
# COMPACT_ATOMS: atom_id res chain seq x y z
N MET A 1 24.06 24.91 18.61
CA MET A 1 22.76 24.67 17.95
C MET A 1 22.52 23.17 17.86
N SER A 2 21.38 22.70 18.40
CA SER A 2 20.95 21.30 18.35
C SER A 2 20.85 20.81 16.90
N GLY A 3 20.98 19.50 16.66
CA GLY A 3 20.84 18.90 15.33
C GLY A 3 19.48 19.18 14.69
N SER A 4 18.42 19.28 15.51
CA SER A 4 17.05 19.62 15.08
C SER A 4 16.95 21.02 14.49
N ASP A 5 17.58 22.02 15.14
CA ASP A 5 17.55 23.41 14.69
C ASP A 5 18.27 23.60 13.35
N LYS A 6 19.35 22.85 13.13
CA LYS A 6 20.08 22.86 11.86
C LYS A 6 19.21 22.30 10.73
N LEU A 7 18.45 21.23 11.01
CA LEU A 7 17.56 20.61 10.03
C LEU A 7 16.39 21.53 9.67
N SER A 8 15.73 22.12 10.66
CA SER A 8 14.59 23.03 10.43
C SER A 8 15.02 24.27 9.62
N ARG A 9 16.19 24.83 9.92
CA ARG A 9 16.78 25.91 9.12
C ARG A 9 17.10 25.46 7.70
N ALA A 10 17.67 24.27 7.52
CA ALA A 10 17.99 23.74 6.20
C ALA A 10 16.74 23.50 5.33
N LEU A 11 15.63 23.05 5.93
CA LEU A 11 14.34 22.88 5.25
C LEU A 11 13.78 24.23 4.77
N LYS A 12 13.79 25.26 5.63
CA LYS A 12 13.38 26.62 5.25
C LYS A 12 14.23 27.19 4.11
N ILE A 13 15.54 26.95 4.13
CA ILE A 13 16.44 27.36 3.03
C ILE A 13 16.11 26.60 1.75
N ARG A 14 15.87 25.29 1.83
CA ARG A 14 15.47 24.46 0.68
C ARG A 14 14.20 24.99 0.04
N GLU A 15 13.20 25.35 0.84
CA GLU A 15 11.93 25.88 0.34
C GLU A 15 12.15 27.19 -0.42
N LYS A 16 12.90 28.14 0.15
CA LYS A 16 13.26 29.40 -0.51
C LYS A 16 14.01 29.18 -1.83
N ILE A 17 14.93 28.22 -1.88
CA ILE A 17 15.65 27.86 -3.11
C ILE A 17 14.67 27.25 -4.11
N SER A 18 13.78 26.34 -3.68
CA SER A 18 12.81 25.68 -4.54
C SER A 18 11.85 26.66 -5.20
N GLN A 19 11.38 27.67 -4.47
CA GLN A 19 10.49 28.72 -4.99
C GLN A 19 11.16 29.56 -6.09
N ARG A 20 12.47 29.75 -6.01
CA ARG A 20 13.24 30.52 -7.01
C ARG A 20 13.78 29.67 -8.15
N ARG A 21 13.69 28.35 -8.03
CA ARG A 21 14.30 27.41 -8.97
C ARG A 21 13.46 27.37 -10.25
N PRO A 22 14.07 27.55 -11.43
CA PRO A 22 13.38 27.40 -12.71
C PRO A 22 13.03 25.93 -12.96
N ASP A 23 12.06 25.67 -13.84
CA ASP A 23 11.61 24.31 -14.18
C ASP A 23 12.62 23.48 -14.99
N PHE A 24 13.72 24.10 -15.43
CA PHE A 24 14.77 23.49 -16.25
C PHE A 24 14.23 22.78 -17.49
N ILE A 25 13.55 23.53 -18.34
CA ILE A 25 12.98 23.05 -19.59
C ILE A 25 14.03 23.08 -20.70
N ARG A 26 13.97 22.12 -21.64
CA ARG A 26 14.80 22.12 -22.85
C ARG A 26 14.63 23.42 -23.66
N GLN A 27 15.71 23.88 -24.29
CA GLN A 27 15.65 24.99 -25.24
C GLN A 27 14.60 24.72 -26.32
N GLU A 28 13.72 25.71 -26.54
CA GLU A 28 12.68 25.72 -27.58
C GLU A 28 11.63 24.60 -27.47
N ALA A 29 11.49 23.96 -26.30
CA ALA A 29 10.41 23.00 -26.05
C ALA A 29 9.02 23.62 -26.29
N ASN A 30 8.81 24.85 -25.82
CA ASN A 30 7.54 25.57 -26.00
C ASN A 30 7.25 25.93 -27.48
N ARG A 31 8.28 25.99 -28.33
CA ARG A 31 8.14 26.35 -29.75
C ARG A 31 7.82 25.13 -30.61
N PHE A 32 8.43 23.99 -30.30
CA PHE A 32 8.32 22.78 -31.09
C PHE A 32 7.77 21.64 -30.25
N PRO A 33 6.51 21.21 -30.46
CA PRO A 33 5.89 20.13 -29.68
C PRO A 33 6.67 18.80 -29.72
N ARG A 34 7.40 18.54 -30.82
CA ARG A 34 8.32 17.39 -30.95
C ARG A 34 9.50 17.42 -29.96
N LEU A 35 9.86 18.61 -29.46
CA LEU A 35 10.88 18.80 -28.44
C LEU A 35 10.18 18.76 -27.08
N GLY A 36 10.09 17.58 -26.47
CA GLY A 36 9.52 17.46 -25.12
C GLY A 36 10.28 18.29 -24.06
N GLU A 37 9.66 18.46 -22.90
CA GLU A 37 10.12 19.37 -21.84
C GLU A 37 11.38 18.90 -21.10
N LYS A 38 11.74 17.62 -21.25
CA LYS A 38 12.90 17.01 -20.58
C LYS A 38 14.18 17.78 -20.89
N TRP A 39 14.85 18.27 -19.83
CA TRP A 39 16.12 18.97 -19.92
C TRP A 39 17.13 18.26 -20.83
N ARG A 40 17.78 19.04 -21.70
CA ARG A 40 18.95 18.63 -22.49
C ARG A 40 19.95 19.78 -22.47
N SER A 41 21.22 19.44 -22.33
CA SER A 41 22.29 20.43 -22.40
C SER A 41 22.27 21.13 -23.77
N CYS A 42 22.41 22.46 -23.76
CA CYS A 42 22.44 23.26 -24.98
C CYS A 42 23.85 23.24 -25.58
N THR A 43 24.02 22.54 -26.69
CA THR A 43 25.32 22.37 -27.35
C THR A 43 25.64 23.46 -28.38
N GLY A 44 24.62 24.05 -29.01
CA GLY A 44 24.81 24.98 -30.13
C GLY A 44 25.63 26.22 -29.77
N ILE A 45 26.64 26.54 -30.59
CA ILE A 45 27.56 27.68 -30.38
C ILE A 45 26.78 29.01 -30.28
N ARG A 46 25.77 29.21 -31.13
CA ARG A 46 24.94 30.44 -31.15
C ARG A 46 23.72 30.39 -30.22
N SER A 47 23.54 29.31 -29.43
CA SER A 47 22.41 29.18 -28.52
C SER A 47 22.41 30.31 -27.49
N LYS A 48 21.30 31.06 -27.41
CA LYS A 48 21.16 32.15 -26.45
C LYS A 48 20.99 31.64 -25.02
N MET A 49 20.43 30.44 -24.86
CA MET A 49 20.36 29.75 -23.57
C MET A 49 21.76 29.36 -23.10
N ARG A 50 22.59 28.75 -23.97
CA ARG A 50 24.01 28.45 -23.69
C ARG A 50 24.81 29.67 -23.25
N LEU A 51 24.59 30.80 -23.91
CA LEU A 51 25.22 32.08 -23.59
C LEU A 51 24.58 32.80 -22.39
N LYS A 52 23.60 32.19 -21.70
CA LYS A 52 22.88 32.74 -20.55
C LYS A 52 22.32 34.15 -20.77
N LYS A 53 21.84 34.46 -21.98
CA LYS A 53 21.25 35.77 -22.26
C LYS A 53 19.95 35.96 -21.48
N LYS A 54 19.74 37.17 -20.95
CA LYS A 54 18.49 37.57 -20.26
C LYS A 54 17.28 37.28 -21.15
N GLY A 55 16.19 36.77 -20.55
CA GLY A 55 14.97 36.39 -21.26
C GLY A 55 14.96 34.96 -21.81
N ARG A 56 16.03 34.18 -21.64
CA ARG A 56 16.03 32.74 -21.88
C ARG A 56 15.94 31.97 -20.56
N ALA A 57 15.43 30.74 -20.61
CA ALA A 57 15.40 29.88 -19.43
C ALA A 57 16.82 29.66 -18.91
N ALA A 58 16.96 29.54 -17.59
CA ALA A 58 18.25 29.36 -16.96
C ALA A 58 18.80 27.95 -17.20
N ILE A 59 20.13 27.85 -17.26
CA ILE A 59 20.86 26.59 -17.39
C ILE A 59 20.97 25.89 -16.04
N VAL A 60 20.95 24.55 -16.09
CA VAL A 60 21.22 23.72 -14.91
C VAL A 60 22.66 23.92 -14.45
N GLU A 61 22.82 24.35 -13.19
CA GLU A 61 24.11 24.60 -12.53
C GLU A 61 24.09 24.06 -11.10
N SER A 62 25.28 23.81 -10.52
CA SER A 62 25.43 23.35 -9.14
C SER A 62 24.89 24.34 -8.10
N GLY A 63 24.84 25.64 -8.43
CA GLY A 63 24.31 26.69 -7.56
C GLY A 63 22.83 26.56 -7.21
N TYR A 64 22.04 25.83 -8.02
CA TYR A 64 20.61 25.58 -7.75
C TYR A 64 20.36 24.43 -6.76
N ARG A 65 21.42 23.82 -6.22
CA ARG A 65 21.31 22.65 -5.37
C ARG A 65 20.83 23.02 -3.97
N SER A 66 19.94 22.21 -3.41
CA SER A 66 19.50 22.36 -2.01
C SER A 66 20.59 21.96 -1.00
N PRO A 67 20.52 22.46 0.25
CA PRO A 67 21.44 22.07 1.33
C PRO A 67 21.53 20.55 1.49
N VAL A 68 22.72 20.03 1.79
CA VAL A 68 22.97 18.58 1.87
C VAL A 68 22.03 17.90 2.89
N LEU A 69 21.89 18.50 4.08
CA LEU A 69 21.06 17.96 5.17
C LEU A 69 19.59 17.80 4.81
N ALA A 70 19.05 18.72 4.00
CA ALA A 70 17.62 18.74 3.66
C ALA A 70 17.32 18.07 2.30
N ARG A 71 18.34 17.59 1.59
CA ARG A 71 18.18 17.07 0.23
C ARG A 71 17.53 15.68 0.26
N GLY A 72 16.48 15.48 -0.53
CA GLY A 72 15.79 14.19 -0.63
C GLY A 72 14.84 13.87 0.53
N LEU A 73 14.68 14.78 1.50
CA LEU A 73 13.68 14.62 2.58
C LEU A 73 12.27 15.01 2.11
N HIS A 74 11.25 14.45 2.74
CA HIS A 74 9.87 14.95 2.65
C HIS A 74 9.79 16.38 3.22
N PRO A 75 8.83 17.23 2.83
CA PRO A 75 8.61 18.54 3.46
C PRO A 75 8.49 18.49 4.99
N SER A 76 7.98 17.39 5.54
CA SER A 76 7.95 17.13 7.00
C SER A 76 9.33 16.90 7.64
N GLY A 77 10.40 16.82 6.86
CA GLY A 77 11.77 16.61 7.35
C GLY A 77 12.17 15.15 7.57
N LYS A 78 11.30 14.20 7.24
CA LYS A 78 11.57 12.76 7.33
C LYS A 78 12.03 12.17 5.99
N ARG A 79 12.71 11.03 6.00
CA ARG A 79 13.12 10.32 4.77
C ARG A 79 11.96 9.51 4.23
N GLU A 80 11.74 9.57 2.92
CA GLU A 80 10.72 8.73 2.26
C GLU A 80 11.31 7.35 1.92
N ILE A 81 10.65 6.29 2.37
CA ILE A 81 10.98 4.90 2.04
C ILE A 81 9.85 4.32 1.19
N LEU A 82 10.22 3.75 0.04
CA LEU A 82 9.28 3.07 -0.85
C LEU A 82 9.04 1.64 -0.35
N VAL A 83 7.78 1.29 -0.13
CA VAL A 83 7.36 0.00 0.44
C VAL A 83 6.49 -0.78 -0.54
N TYR A 84 6.75 -2.08 -0.65
CA TYR A 84 6.00 -3.00 -1.51
C TYR A 84 5.21 -4.03 -0.71
N ASN A 85 5.71 -4.46 0.44
CA ASN A 85 5.11 -5.52 1.26
C ASN A 85 5.13 -5.18 2.77
N ILE A 86 4.63 -6.13 3.56
CA ILE A 86 4.52 -6.03 5.03
C ILE A 86 5.87 -6.20 5.72
N GLU A 87 6.81 -6.91 5.10
CA GLU A 87 8.15 -7.20 5.64
C GLU A 87 9.05 -5.97 5.57
N ASP A 88 8.92 -5.17 4.53
CA ASP A 88 9.63 -3.90 4.34
C ASP A 88 9.37 -2.94 5.50
N LEU A 89 8.19 -3.00 6.13
CA LEU A 89 7.82 -2.17 7.28
C LEU A 89 8.68 -2.44 8.52
N ASN A 90 9.23 -3.64 8.67
CA ASN A 90 10.05 -3.99 9.84
C ASN A 90 11.41 -3.28 9.83
N LYS A 91 11.86 -2.80 8.66
CA LYS A 91 13.17 -2.16 8.48
C LYS A 91 13.14 -0.64 8.74
N ILE A 92 11.97 -0.09 9.08
CA ILE A 92 11.70 1.35 9.07
C ILE A 92 11.71 1.92 10.49
N ASN A 93 12.32 3.09 10.67
CA ASN A 93 12.31 3.81 11.94
C ASN A 93 11.18 4.86 11.98
N PRO A 94 10.21 4.77 12.92
CA PRO A 94 9.05 5.67 12.95
C PRO A 94 9.38 7.17 13.13
N SER A 95 10.49 7.45 13.82
CA SER A 95 10.91 8.83 14.13
C SER A 95 11.51 9.53 12.92
N THR A 96 12.35 8.84 12.13
CA THR A 96 13.12 9.46 11.05
C THR A 96 12.49 9.29 9.67
N ASP A 97 11.68 8.26 9.49
CA ASP A 97 11.25 7.79 8.18
C ASP A 97 9.73 7.88 8.01
N VAL A 98 9.31 7.94 6.75
CA VAL A 98 7.92 8.02 6.30
C VAL A 98 7.74 7.04 5.15
N ILE A 99 6.59 6.40 5.10
CA ILE A 99 6.30 5.37 4.10
C ILE A 99 5.60 5.99 2.89
N ARG A 100 6.08 5.63 1.71
CA ARG A 100 5.36 5.75 0.44
C ARG A 100 5.08 4.35 -0.08
N ILE A 101 3.81 4.00 -0.20
CA ILE A 101 3.44 2.69 -0.75
C ILE A 101 3.59 2.73 -2.27
N ALA A 102 4.23 1.74 -2.88
CA ALA A 102 4.40 1.68 -4.33
C ALA A 102 3.04 1.62 -5.07
N SER A 103 3.01 2.14 -6.31
CA SER A 103 1.81 2.17 -7.15
C SER A 103 1.32 0.78 -7.54
N THR A 104 2.24 -0.19 -7.65
CA THR A 104 1.98 -1.59 -8.01
C THR A 104 1.20 -2.35 -6.93
N VAL A 105 1.18 -1.87 -5.69
CA VAL A 105 0.52 -2.59 -4.58
C VAL A 105 -1.00 -2.47 -4.71
N GLY A 106 -1.67 -3.61 -4.79
CA GLY A 106 -3.13 -3.70 -4.86
C GLY A 106 -3.84 -3.32 -3.57
N LYS A 107 -5.15 -3.04 -3.65
CA LYS A 107 -5.97 -2.54 -2.52
C LYS A 107 -5.89 -3.43 -1.27
N ARG A 108 -5.93 -4.76 -1.44
CA ARG A 108 -5.89 -5.72 -0.32
C ARG A 108 -4.63 -5.56 0.54
N LYS A 109 -3.46 -5.67 -0.10
CA LYS A 109 -2.15 -5.49 0.55
C LYS A 109 -1.96 -4.07 1.10
N ARG A 110 -2.52 -3.06 0.45
CA ARG A 110 -2.47 -1.67 0.95
C ARG A 110 -3.18 -1.51 2.28
N LEU A 111 -4.34 -2.15 2.47
CA LEU A 111 -5.04 -2.12 3.76
C LEU A 111 -4.20 -2.78 4.86
N GLU A 112 -3.64 -3.96 4.58
CA GLU A 112 -2.76 -4.67 5.52
C GLU A 112 -1.53 -3.82 5.92
N ILE A 113 -0.90 -3.15 4.94
CA ILE A 113 0.21 -2.24 5.18
C ILE A 113 -0.22 -1.04 6.03
N LEU A 114 -1.41 -0.49 5.77
CA LEU A 114 -1.92 0.67 6.51
C LEU A 114 -2.22 0.29 7.97
N GLU A 115 -2.87 -0.84 8.21
CA GLU A 115 -3.14 -1.36 9.56
C GLU A 115 -1.83 -1.55 10.33
N LYS A 116 -0.85 -2.23 9.74
CA LYS A 116 0.46 -2.43 10.38
C LYS A 116 1.24 -1.12 10.54
N SER A 117 1.07 -0.15 9.64
CA SER A 117 1.71 1.16 9.79
C SER A 117 1.14 1.95 10.95
N LYS A 118 -0.18 1.85 11.20
CA LYS A 118 -0.84 2.49 12.35
C LYS A 118 -0.32 1.90 13.66
N THR A 119 -0.21 0.57 13.75
CA THR A 119 0.29 -0.09 14.97
C THR A 119 1.75 0.25 15.25
N LEU A 120 2.59 0.39 14.21
CA LEU A 120 3.99 0.82 14.33
C LEU A 120 4.16 2.35 14.52
N GLY A 121 3.10 3.14 14.37
CA GLY A 121 3.14 4.60 14.48
C GLY A 121 3.88 5.30 13.33
N VAL A 122 3.97 4.68 12.15
CA VAL A 122 4.67 5.26 10.99
C VAL A 122 3.67 5.98 10.08
N THR A 123 4.01 7.19 9.66
CA THR A 123 3.17 7.99 8.75
C THR A 123 3.27 7.48 7.32
N VAL A 124 2.13 7.36 6.63
CA VAL A 124 2.04 7.03 5.20
C VAL A 124 1.69 8.28 4.40
N VAL A 125 2.44 8.59 3.33
CA VAL A 125 2.26 9.82 2.51
C VAL A 125 1.08 9.72 1.55
N ASN A 126 0.96 8.58 0.87
CA ASN A 126 0.03 8.41 -0.25
C ASN A 126 -1.20 7.60 0.13
N ILE A 127 -1.97 8.09 1.10
CA ILE A 127 -3.23 7.48 1.53
C ILE A 127 -4.33 7.83 0.53
N ARG A 128 -5.06 6.83 0.03
CA ARG A 128 -6.23 7.08 -0.82
C ARG A 128 -7.48 7.33 0.05
N PRO A 129 -8.40 8.22 -0.35
CA PRO A 129 -9.65 8.44 0.40
C PRO A 129 -10.45 7.16 0.62
N SER A 130 -10.52 6.27 -0.38
CA SER A 130 -11.22 4.99 -0.28
C SER A 130 -10.61 4.03 0.74
N GLU A 131 -9.28 4.06 0.91
CA GLU A 131 -8.57 3.23 1.88
C GLU A 131 -8.84 3.71 3.30
N LYS A 132 -8.98 5.04 3.49
CA LYS A 132 -9.34 5.63 4.78
C LYS A 132 -10.72 5.14 5.26
N VAL A 133 -11.72 5.18 4.37
CA VAL A 133 -13.08 4.68 4.65
C VAL A 133 -13.08 3.19 4.99
N LEU A 134 -12.27 2.38 4.30
CA LEU A 134 -12.21 0.94 4.54
C LEU A 134 -11.54 0.59 5.89
N LEU A 135 -10.58 1.39 6.35
CA LEU A 135 -9.98 1.25 7.67
C LEU A 135 -10.98 1.56 8.78
N GLU A 136 -11.72 2.65 8.65
CA GLU A 136 -12.78 3.04 9.60
C GLU A 136 -13.88 1.95 9.66
N LYS A 137 -14.28 1.42 8.50
CA LYS A 137 -15.22 0.29 8.38
C LYS A 137 -14.68 -1.05 8.91
N ARG A 138 -13.38 -1.20 9.17
CA ARG A 138 -12.80 -2.40 9.81
C ARG A 138 -12.65 -2.22 11.32
N GLU A 139 -12.45 -0.98 11.78
CA GLU A 139 -12.40 -0.64 13.19
C GLU A 139 -13.81 -0.71 13.82
N ALA A 140 -14.84 -0.16 13.16
CA ALA A 140 -16.24 -0.20 13.62
C ALA A 140 -16.87 -1.60 13.84
N PRO A 141 -16.69 -2.63 12.99
CA PRO A 141 -17.30 -3.94 13.19
C PRO A 141 -16.72 -4.70 14.40
N SER A 142 -15.58 -4.28 14.94
CA SER A 142 -15.04 -4.89 16.17
C SER A 142 -15.84 -4.50 17.43
N GLU A 143 -16.57 -3.38 17.40
CA GLU A 143 -17.47 -2.97 18.49
C GLU A 143 -18.82 -3.72 18.41
N GLU A 144 -19.39 -3.88 17.21
CA GLU A 144 -20.63 -4.65 17.02
C GLU A 144 -20.46 -6.15 17.29
N VAL A 145 -19.29 -6.74 17.04
CA VAL A 145 -19.02 -8.16 17.34
C VAL A 145 -18.85 -8.39 18.85
N LYS A 146 -18.24 -7.45 19.59
CA LYS A 146 -18.12 -7.51 21.06
C LYS A 146 -19.46 -7.37 21.79
N GLU A 147 -20.39 -6.57 21.26
CA GLU A 147 -21.75 -6.50 21.81
C GLU A 147 -22.58 -7.76 21.55
N LYS A 148 -22.30 -8.50 20.47
CA LYS A 148 -22.96 -9.77 20.16
C LYS A 148 -22.40 -10.95 20.97
N GLU A 149 -21.10 -10.97 21.24
CA GLU A 149 -20.48 -12.00 22.08
C GLU A 149 -20.88 -11.88 23.57
N THR A 150 -21.08 -10.65 24.07
CA THR A 150 -21.53 -10.44 25.46
C THR A 150 -23.01 -10.80 25.68
N LYS A 151 -23.85 -10.74 24.64
CA LYS A 151 -25.25 -11.23 24.69
C LYS A 151 -25.39 -12.73 24.40
N GLY A 152 -24.39 -13.37 23.82
CA GLY A 152 -24.44 -14.79 23.42
C GLY A 152 -23.98 -15.79 24.49
N LYS A 153 -23.46 -15.35 25.63
CA LYS A 153 -23.00 -16.23 26.72
C LYS A 153 -24.02 -16.32 27.86
N ALA A 154 -25.17 -16.94 27.60
CA ALA A 154 -26.00 -17.58 28.62
C ALA A 154 -25.51 -19.05 28.82
N PRO A 155 -25.78 -19.71 29.97
CA PRO A 155 -25.00 -20.86 30.42
C PRO A 155 -25.14 -22.08 29.52
N GLU A 156 -24.04 -22.83 29.45
CA GLU A 156 -23.86 -24.11 28.75
C GLU A 156 -24.83 -25.16 29.30
N GLU A 157 -25.88 -25.45 28.52
CA GLU A 157 -26.75 -26.61 28.71
C GLU A 157 -26.12 -27.79 27.96
N GLU A 158 -25.63 -28.78 28.70
CA GLU A 158 -25.04 -30.02 28.16
C GLU A 158 -26.04 -30.70 27.22
N ARG A 159 -25.70 -30.81 25.93
CA ARG A 159 -26.48 -31.64 24.98
C ARG A 159 -26.15 -33.11 25.21
N PRO A 160 -27.13 -34.01 25.34
CA PRO A 160 -26.89 -35.44 25.28
C PRO A 160 -26.38 -35.80 23.87
N GLN A 161 -25.36 -36.66 23.79
CA GLN A 161 -24.84 -37.20 22.54
C GLN A 161 -25.85 -38.21 21.97
N GLU A 162 -26.33 -38.00 20.74
CA GLU A 162 -27.10 -39.00 20.00
C GLU A 162 -26.14 -40.09 19.45
N PRO A 163 -26.51 -41.39 19.48
CA PRO A 163 -25.60 -42.47 19.10
C PRO A 163 -25.51 -42.64 17.58
N GLU A 164 -24.31 -42.48 17.02
CA GLU A 164 -23.93 -42.66 15.59
C GLU A 164 -24.15 -44.08 15.01
N GLY A 165 -24.73 -45.00 15.78
CA GLY A 165 -24.91 -46.41 15.39
C GLY A 165 -26.13 -46.69 14.51
N ALA A 166 -27.21 -45.92 14.66
CA ALA A 166 -28.48 -46.23 13.99
C ALA A 166 -28.48 -45.86 12.49
N GLU A 167 -27.70 -44.86 12.09
CA GLU A 167 -27.60 -44.44 10.69
C GLU A 167 -26.77 -45.41 9.84
N LYS A 168 -25.82 -46.12 10.46
CA LYS A 168 -24.98 -47.12 9.79
C LYS A 168 -25.74 -48.44 9.58
N GLU A 169 -26.48 -48.92 10.58
CA GLU A 169 -27.32 -50.12 10.44
C GLU A 169 -28.47 -49.93 9.43
N ALA A 170 -29.01 -48.71 9.32
CA ALA A 170 -30.05 -48.41 8.33
C ALA A 170 -29.51 -48.34 6.88
N MET A 171 -28.21 -48.06 6.72
CA MET A 171 -27.54 -48.03 5.43
C MET A 171 -27.15 -49.45 4.98
N GLU A 172 -26.64 -50.29 5.88
CA GLU A 172 -26.32 -51.71 5.60
C GLU A 172 -27.58 -52.52 5.23
N ARG A 173 -28.71 -52.36 5.96
CA ARG A 173 -29.97 -53.05 5.61
C ARG A 173 -30.55 -52.62 4.25
N LYS A 174 -30.24 -51.41 3.79
CA LYS A 174 -30.65 -50.94 2.46
C LYS A 174 -29.74 -51.48 1.35
N GLU A 175 -28.45 -51.67 1.62
CA GLU A 175 -27.53 -52.31 0.68
C GLU A 175 -27.80 -53.82 0.56
N GLU A 176 -28.08 -54.50 1.67
CA GLU A 176 -28.46 -55.92 1.68
C GLU A 176 -29.76 -56.16 0.90
N GLY A 177 -30.76 -55.28 1.04
CA GLY A 177 -32.01 -55.34 0.28
C GLY A 177 -31.80 -55.14 -1.23
N TRP A 178 -30.90 -54.25 -1.63
CA TRP A 178 -30.58 -54.00 -3.05
C TRP A 178 -29.76 -55.12 -3.68
N SER A 179 -28.99 -55.86 -2.86
CA SER A 179 -28.19 -56.98 -3.30
C SER A 179 -29.03 -58.26 -3.48
N ALA A 180 -29.99 -58.51 -2.58
CA ALA A 180 -30.93 -59.64 -2.71
C ALA A 180 -31.85 -59.50 -3.93
N GLU A 181 -32.34 -58.29 -4.21
CA GLU A 181 -33.19 -58.00 -5.39
C GLU A 181 -32.40 -58.08 -6.72
N ARG A 182 -31.07 -58.04 -6.65
CA ARG A 182 -30.18 -58.23 -7.80
C ARG A 182 -29.87 -59.71 -8.06
N GLU A 183 -29.71 -60.52 -7.01
CA GLU A 183 -29.54 -61.97 -7.12
C GLU A 183 -30.83 -62.69 -7.57
N GLU A 184 -32.01 -62.25 -7.12
CA GLU A 184 -33.29 -62.81 -7.60
C GLU A 184 -33.50 -62.58 -9.10
N LYS A 185 -33.10 -61.42 -9.62
CA LYS A 185 -33.13 -61.12 -11.06
C LYS A 185 -32.10 -61.88 -11.89
N GLU A 186 -31.00 -62.33 -11.29
CA GLU A 186 -29.99 -63.14 -11.97
C GLU A 186 -30.38 -64.62 -12.04
N LEU A 187 -31.13 -65.13 -11.06
CA LEU A 187 -31.69 -66.50 -11.06
C LEU A 187 -32.93 -66.64 -11.97
N GLU A 188 -33.74 -65.60 -12.10
CA GLU A 188 -34.88 -65.57 -13.04
C GLU A 188 -34.46 -65.43 -14.52
N GLY A 189 -33.19 -65.08 -14.76
CA GLY A 189 -32.58 -64.95 -16.09
C GLY A 189 -31.83 -66.19 -16.59
N SER A 190 -31.86 -67.30 -15.84
CA SER A 190 -31.21 -68.56 -16.20
C SER A 190 -32.21 -69.74 -16.26
N GLU A 191 -33.30 -69.59 -17.00
CA GLU A 191 -34.12 -70.68 -17.59
C GLU A 191 -34.40 -70.39 -19.07
#